data_AF-A0A1X9X7H3-F1
#
_entry.id   AF-A0A1X9X7H3-F1
#
_cell.length_a   1.000
_cell.length_b   1.000
_cell.length_c   1.000
_cell.angle_alpha   90.00
_cell.angle_beta   90.00
_cell.angle_gamma   90.00
#
_symmetry.space_group_name_H-M   'P 1'
#
loop_
_entity.id
_entity.type
_entity.pdbx_description
1 polymer ?
#
loop_
_entity_poly.entity_id
_entity_poly.type
_entity_poly.pdbx_seq_one_letter_code
_entity_poly.pdbx_strand_id
1 'polypeptide(L)' 'IGGHGGQILLSQTTQDLLKDMLPHGTELRDMGEHRLKDFLHAERIYQVVSTDLPS' A
#
# COMPACT_ATOMS: atom_id res chain seq x y z
N ILE A 1 4.20 -12.20 -11.55
CA ILE A 1 5.35 -11.35 -11.16
C ILE A 1 5.09 -9.95 -11.67
N GLY A 2 5.16 -8.92 -10.82
CA GLY A 2 4.83 -7.56 -11.27
C GLY A 2 4.68 -6.56 -10.15
N GLY A 3 5.56 -6.60 -9.15
CA GLY A 3 5.85 -5.38 -8.40
C GLY A 3 6.75 -4.55 -9.29
N HIS A 4 6.20 -3.52 -9.92
CA HIS A 4 7.03 -2.56 -10.66
C HIS A 4 7.96 -1.89 -9.64
N GLY A 5 9.26 -1.84 -9.91
CA GLY A 5 10.22 -1.14 -9.04
C GLY A 5 9.72 0.27 -8.76
N GLY A 6 9.74 0.69 -7.49
CA GLY A 6 9.16 1.97 -7.06
C GLY A 6 7.76 1.89 -6.47
N GLN A 7 7.06 0.75 -6.54
CA GLN A 7 5.76 0.60 -5.87
C GLN A 7 5.92 0.38 -4.36
N ILE A 8 5.36 1.29 -3.57
CA ILE A 8 5.19 1.11 -2.12
C ILE A 8 3.81 0.51 -1.86
N LEU A 9 3.80 -0.66 -1.22
CA LEU A 9 2.61 -1.37 -0.77
C LEU A 9 2.52 -1.29 0.75
N LEU A 10 1.31 -1.05 1.25
CA LEU A 10 0.97 -1.00 2.66
C LEU A 10 -0.07 -2.06 2.97
N SER A 11 0.04 -2.68 4.15
CA SER A 11 -1.05 -3.48 4.69
C SER A 11 -2.14 -2.59 5.29
N GLN A 12 -3.31 -3.17 5.53
CA GLN A 12 -4.41 -2.50 6.23
C GLN A 12 -3.96 -1.91 7.57
N THR A 13 -3.20 -2.64 8.37
CA THR A 13 -2.74 -2.14 9.68
C THR A 13 -1.89 -0.87 9.53
N THR A 14 -1.00 -0.82 8.53
CA THR A 14 -0.18 0.38 8.27
C THR A 14 -1.01 1.51 7.68
N GLN A 15 -1.98 1.21 6.82
CA GLN A 15 -2.91 2.20 6.29
C GLN A 15 -3.73 2.85 7.41
N ASP A 16 -4.25 2.07 8.36
CA ASP A 16 -5.03 2.57 9.50
C ASP A 16 -4.24 3.53 10.38
N LEU A 17 -2.93 3.29 10.56
CA LEU A 17 -2.04 4.16 11.32
C LEU A 17 -1.69 5.45 10.57
N LEU A 18 -1.59 5.39 9.25
CA LEU A 18 -1.14 6.52 8.44
C LEU A 18 -2.29 7.40 7.94
N LYS A 19 -3.55 6.92 7.94
CA LYS A 19 -4.70 7.64 7.36
C LYS A 19 -4.82 9.11 7.80
N ASP A 20 -4.49 9.41 9.06
CA ASP A 20 -4.58 10.73 9.66
C ASP A 20 -3.28 11.55 9.53
N MET A 21 -2.22 10.93 9.02
CA MET A 21 -0.87 11.51 8.86
C MET A 21 -0.38 11.46 7.41
N LEU A 22 -1.26 11.20 6.44
CA LEU A 22 -0.87 11.15 5.04
C LEU A 22 -0.37 12.54 4.58
N PRO A 23 0.85 12.62 4.02
CA PRO A 23 1.35 13.86 3.46
C PRO A 23 0.44 14.37 2.34
N HIS A 24 0.34 15.69 2.20
CA HIS A 24 -0.39 16.30 1.09
C HIS A 24 0.12 15.79 -0.26
N GLY A 25 -0.82 15.39 -1.14
CA GLY A 25 -0.48 14.81 -2.45
C GLY A 25 -0.17 13.31 -2.42
N THR A 26 -0.38 12.64 -1.29
CA THR A 26 -0.29 11.17 -1.17
C THR A 26 -1.67 10.57 -0.99
N GLU A 27 -1.99 9.60 -1.84
CA GLU A 27 -3.24 8.84 -1.81
C GLU A 27 -2.94 7.35 -1.61
N LEU A 28 -3.91 6.64 -1.04
CA LEU A 28 -3.85 5.20 -0.87
C LEU A 28 -4.91 4.55 -1.76
N ARG A 29 -4.44 3.76 -2.73
CA ARG A 29 -5.30 2.99 -3.63
C ARG A 29 -5.49 1.59 -3.07
N ASP A 30 -6.74 1.23 -2.77
CA ASP A 30 -7.08 -0.15 -2.41
C ASP A 30 -6.79 -1.11 -3.57
N MET A 31 -5.99 -2.14 -3.29
CA MET A 31 -5.68 -3.21 -4.25
C MET A 31 -6.43 -4.52 -3.94
N GLY A 32 -7.29 -4.52 -2.92
CA GLY A 32 -8.03 -5.69 -2.46
C GLY A 32 -7.19 -6.63 -1.61
N GLU A 33 -7.66 -7.87 -1.45
CA GLU A 33 -7.03 -8.88 -0.60
C GLU A 33 -5.99 -9.70 -1.36
N HIS A 34 -4.78 -9.78 -0.79
CA HIS A 34 -3.67 -10.55 -1.34
C HIS A 34 -3.15 -11.53 -0.28
N ARG A 35 -2.86 -12.76 -0.70
CA ARG A 35 -2.17 -13.72 0.17
C ARG A 35 -0.68 -13.44 0.16
N LEU A 36 -0.19 -12.90 1.28
CA LEU A 36 1.24 -12.76 1.51
C LEU A 36 1.82 -14.08 2.05
N LYS A 37 3.05 -14.38 1.66
CA LYS A 37 3.70 -15.67 1.97
C LYS A 37 3.81 -15.95 3.47
N ASP A 38 3.94 -14.90 4.27
CA ASP A 38 4.18 -14.99 5.72
C ASP A 38 2.90 -14.85 6.57
N PHE A 39 1.73 -14.69 5.94
CA PHE A 39 0.46 -14.47 6.63
C PHE A 39 -0.49 -15.65 6.47
N LEU A 40 -1.14 -16.05 7.57
CA LEU A 40 -2.13 -17.14 7.61
C LEU A 40 -3.44 -16.80 6.89
N HIS A 41 -3.75 -15.51 6.75
CA HIS A 41 -4.96 -15.00 6.11
C HIS A 41 -4.60 -14.09 4.94
N ALA A 42 -5.54 -13.90 4.01
CA ALA A 42 -5.40 -12.87 3.00
C ALA A 42 -5.38 -11.50 3.70
N GLU A 43 -4.46 -10.64 3.31
CA GLU A 43 -4.36 -9.30 3.87
C GLU A 43 -4.76 -8.28 2.80
N ARG A 44 -5.48 -7.25 3.22
CA ARG A 44 -5.86 -6.17 2.31
C ARG A 44 -4.68 -5.24 2.10
N ILE A 45 -4.30 -5.06 0.83
CA ILE A 45 -3.12 -4.29 0.43
C ILE A 45 -3.57 -2.98 -0.21
N TYR A 46 -2.86 -1.91 0.13
CA TYR A 46 -3.02 -0.58 -0.42
C TYR A 46 -1.74 -0.16 -1.11
N GLN A 47 -1.86 0.45 -2.28
CA GLN A 47 -0.74 1.07 -2.96
C GLN A 47 -0.67 2.55 -2.59
N VAL A 48 0.54 3.02 -2.24
CA VAL A 48 0.81 4.45 -2.13
C VAL A 48 0.93 5.04 -3.53
N VAL A 49 0.13 6.07 -3.82
CA VAL A 49 0.20 6.87 -5.03
C VAL A 49 0.56 8.28 -4.60
N SER A 50 1.76 8.73 -4.98
CA SER A 50 2.21 10.10 -4.74
C SER A 50 2.81 10.65 -6.02
N THR A 51 2.58 11.93 -6.30
CA THR A 51 3.19 12.63 -7.44
C THR A 51 4.71 12.75 -7.33
N ASP A 52 5.26 12.55 -6.13
CA ASP A 52 6.70 12.64 -5.84
C ASP A 52 7.41 11.27 -5.88
N LEU A 53 6.67 10.16 -6.02
CA LEU A 53 7.29 8.83 -6.03
C LEU A 53 8.00 8.58 -7.37
N PRO A 54 9.33 8.35 -7.39
CA PRO A 54 10.05 8.05 -8.62
C PRO A 54 9.59 6.70 -9.20
N SER A 55 9.40 6.70 -10.53
CA SER A 55 8.97 5.55 -11.33
C SER A 55 10.09 4.55 -11.63
#